data_AF-A0A2A5GUX4-F1
#
_entry.id   AF-A0A2A5GUX4-F1
#
_cell.length_a   1.000
_cell.length_b   1.000
_cell.length_c   1.000
_cell.angle_alpha   90.00
_cell.angle_beta   90.00
_cell.angle_gamma   90.00
#
_symmetry.space_group_name_H-M   'P 1'
#
loop_
_entity.id
_entity.type
_entity.pdbx_description
1 polymer ?
#
loop_
_entity_poly.entity_id
_entity_poly.type
_entity_poly.pdbx_seq_one_letter_code
_entity_poly.pdbx_strand_id
1 'polypeptide(L)' 'MSCHIPVQKDVKKASECKCYGAVMRAYGGLVDAGEPDTIALEAAIIIYGYHHPEDSPLTQTLTVEHWVNAQSLH' A
#
# COMPACT_ATOMS: atom_id res chain seq x y z
N MET A 1 20.05 -24.30 6.80
CA MET A 1 19.50 -23.97 5.48
C MET A 1 19.19 -22.49 5.46
N SER A 2 19.93 -21.69 4.69
CA SER A 2 19.68 -20.25 4.57
C SER A 2 18.64 -19.99 3.49
N CYS A 3 17.46 -19.51 3.86
CA CYS A 3 16.47 -19.06 2.90
C CYS A 3 16.96 -17.75 2.27
N HIS A 4 17.08 -17.72 0.95
CA HIS A 4 17.48 -16.53 0.20
C HIS A 4 16.21 -15.77 -0.20
N ILE A 5 15.67 -14.98 0.74
CA ILE A 5 14.46 -14.17 0.48
C ILE A 5 14.91 -12.84 -0.12
N PRO A 6 14.49 -12.50 -1.35
CA PRO A 6 14.85 -11.23 -1.97
C PRO A 6 14.19 -10.06 -1.22
N VAL A 7 14.99 -9.03 -0.90
CA VAL A 7 14.49 -7.80 -0.25
C VAL A 7 14.16 -6.78 -1.31
N GLN A 8 12.90 -6.34 -1.37
CA GLN A 8 12.48 -5.23 -2.22
C GLN A 8 12.98 -3.91 -1.61
N LYS A 9 13.77 -3.13 -2.37
CA LYS A 9 14.44 -1.92 -1.85
C LYS A 9 13.65 -0.62 -2.03
N ASP A 10 12.70 -0.60 -2.96
CA ASP A 10 12.02 0.63 -3.40
C ASP A 10 10.65 0.86 -2.73
N VAL A 11 10.34 0.06 -1.70
CA VAL A 11 9.13 0.22 -0.89
C VAL A 11 9.20 1.53 -0.10
N LYS A 12 8.26 2.45 -0.34
CA LYS A 12 8.29 3.77 0.29
C LYS A 12 7.78 3.72 1.73
N LYS A 13 8.32 4.58 2.60
CA LYS A 13 7.78 4.76 3.96
C LYS A 13 6.61 5.73 3.95
N ALA A 14 5.65 5.50 4.85
CA ALA A 14 4.49 6.37 5.03
C ALA A 14 4.89 7.84 5.28
N SER A 15 5.90 8.08 6.12
CA SER A 15 6.40 9.43 6.46
C SER A 15 7.06 10.16 5.28
N GLU A 16 7.40 9.44 4.22
CA GLU A 16 8.12 9.96 3.05
C GLU A 16 7.19 10.16 1.84
N CYS A 17 5.92 9.69 1.87
CA CYS A 17 4.96 9.93 0.78
C CYS A 17 3.86 10.95 1.13
N LYS A 18 3.76 12.01 0.34
CA LYS A 18 2.65 12.98 0.41
C LYS A 18 1.29 12.34 0.06
N CYS A 19 1.31 11.27 -0.72
CA CYS A 19 0.14 10.50 -1.14
C CYS A 19 -0.49 9.66 -0.02
N TYR A 20 0.26 9.38 1.05
CA TYR A 20 -0.11 8.43 2.11
C TYR A 20 -1.53 8.67 2.64
N GLY A 21 -1.86 9.91 2.99
CA GLY A 21 -3.18 10.23 3.52
C GLY A 21 -4.33 9.99 2.54
N ALA A 22 -4.11 10.15 1.23
CA ALA A 22 -5.13 9.86 0.22
C ALA A 22 -5.34 8.35 0.06
N VAL A 23 -4.23 7.59 0.00
CA VAL A 23 -4.24 6.12 -0.09
C VAL A 23 -4.94 5.50 1.12
N MET A 24 -4.57 5.91 2.34
CA MET A 24 -5.13 5.32 3.55
C MET A 24 -6.59 5.73 3.81
N ARG A 25 -7.02 6.93 3.39
CA ARG A 25 -8.44 7.30 3.46
C ARG A 25 -9.30 6.49 2.49
N ALA A 26 -8.77 6.16 1.30
CA ALA A 26 -9.49 5.33 0.36
C ALA A 26 -9.63 3.89 0.87
N TYR A 27 -8.54 3.30 1.36
CA TYR A 27 -8.56 1.99 2.00
C TYR A 27 -9.53 1.96 3.19
N GLY A 28 -9.33 2.82 4.19
CA GLY A 28 -10.14 2.85 5.40
C GLY A 28 -11.61 3.17 5.10
N GLY A 29 -11.87 4.12 4.19
CA GLY A 29 -13.25 4.46 3.82
C GLY A 29 -14.03 3.34 3.15
N LEU A 30 -13.37 2.47 2.38
CA LEU A 30 -14.00 1.29 1.78
C LEU A 30 -14.21 0.18 2.82
N VAL A 31 -13.23 -0.05 3.69
CA VAL A 31 -13.37 -0.99 4.81
C VAL A 31 -14.52 -0.57 5.73
N ASP A 32 -14.60 0.70 6.10
CA ASP A 32 -15.67 1.25 6.93
C ASP A 32 -17.06 1.17 6.25
N ALA A 33 -17.09 1.18 4.91
CA ALA A 33 -18.31 0.98 4.13
C ALA A 33 -18.73 -0.50 4.01
N GLY A 34 -17.91 -1.43 4.52
CA GLY A 34 -18.18 -2.87 4.48
C GLY A 34 -17.70 -3.58 3.22
N GLU A 35 -16.87 -2.92 2.40
CA GLU A 35 -16.26 -3.56 1.23
C GLU A 35 -15.21 -4.60 1.66
N PRO A 36 -14.99 -5.65 0.85
CA PRO A 36 -13.93 -6.61 1.12
C PRO A 36 -12.55 -5.93 1.15
N ASP A 37 -11.68 -6.41 2.05
CA ASP A 37 -10.30 -5.92 2.19
C ASP A 37 -9.53 -5.91 0.86
N THR A 38 -9.74 -6.94 0.01
CA THR A 38 -9.13 -7.03 -1.31
C THR A 38 -9.53 -5.87 -2.23
N ILE A 39 -10.80 -5.43 -2.17
CA ILE A 39 -11.31 -4.31 -2.98
C ILE A 39 -10.78 -2.98 -2.43
N ALA A 40 -10.75 -2.82 -1.11
CA ALA A 40 -10.16 -1.66 -0.47
C ALA A 40 -8.67 -1.50 -0.80
N LEU A 41 -7.93 -2.61 -0.77
CA LEU A 41 -6.51 -2.65 -1.09
C LEU A 41 -6.25 -2.33 -2.57
N GLU A 42 -7.02 -2.92 -3.49
CA GLU A 42 -6.93 -2.61 -4.93
C GLU A 42 -7.17 -1.12 -5.21
N ALA A 43 -8.19 -0.52 -4.59
CA ALA A 43 -8.46 0.91 -4.74
C ALA A 43 -7.29 1.78 -4.23
N ALA A 44 -6.70 1.40 -3.10
CA ALA A 44 -5.54 2.07 -2.53
C ALA A 44 -4.30 1.96 -3.44
N ILE A 45 -4.07 0.78 -4.05
CA ILE A 45 -3.00 0.56 -5.05
C ILE A 45 -3.22 1.43 -6.29
N ILE A 46 -4.45 1.52 -6.80
CA ILE A 46 -4.77 2.37 -7.97
C ILE A 46 -4.44 3.84 -7.67
N ILE A 47 -4.84 4.35 -6.50
CA ILE A 47 -4.55 5.73 -6.10
C ILE A 47 -3.04 5.95 -5.93
N TYR A 48 -2.34 5.00 -5.32
CA TYR A 48 -0.88 5.07 -5.22
C TYR A 48 -0.23 5.12 -6.61
N GLY A 49 -0.62 4.22 -7.52
CA GLY A 49 -0.08 4.14 -8.87
C GLY A 49 -0.37 5.38 -9.72
N TYR A 50 -1.48 6.08 -9.46
CA TYR A 50 -1.73 7.38 -10.06
C TYR A 50 -0.71 8.45 -9.63
N HIS A 51 -0.28 8.43 -8.37
CA HIS A 51 0.72 9.35 -7.84
C HIS A 51 2.16 8.94 -8.18
N HIS A 52 2.41 7.65 -8.36
CA HIS A 52 3.72 7.05 -8.62
C HIS A 52 3.71 6.17 -9.88
N PRO A 53 3.44 6.74 -11.07
CA PRO A 53 3.46 6.00 -12.33
C PRO A 53 4.86 5.47 -12.69
N GLU A 54 5.92 6.01 -12.07
CA GLU A 54 7.30 5.55 -12.21
C GLU A 54 7.60 4.25 -11.45
N ASP A 55 6.83 3.94 -10.41
CA ASP A 55 7.03 2.72 -9.62
C ASP A 55 6.45 1.51 -10.36
N SER A 56 7.16 0.38 -10.32
CA SER A 56 6.65 -0.88 -10.89
C SER A 56 5.38 -1.37 -10.17
N PRO A 57 4.49 -2.14 -10.83
CA PRO A 57 3.29 -2.68 -10.18
C PRO A 57 3.58 -3.41 -8.87
N LEU A 58 4.65 -4.22 -8.84
CA LEU A 58 5.07 -4.91 -7.62
C LEU A 58 5.45 -3.93 -6.49
N THR A 59 6.14 -2.84 -6.81
CA THR A 59 6.54 -1.83 -5.82
C THR A 59 5.33 -1.03 -5.31
N GLN A 60 4.38 -0.73 -6.20
CA GLN A 60 3.10 -0.10 -5.83
C GLN A 60 2.33 -0.98 -4.84
N THR A 61 2.14 -2.26 -5.19
CA THR A 61 1.48 -3.25 -4.32
C THR A 61 2.16 -3.35 -2.96
N LEU A 62 3.47 -3.64 -2.94
CA LEU A 62 4.20 -3.84 -1.68
C LEU A 62 4.23 -2.58 -0.80
N THR A 63 4.26 -1.39 -1.39
CA THR A 63 4.21 -0.13 -0.63
C THR A 63 2.88 0.06 0.06
N VAL A 64 1.77 -0.15 -0.64
CA VAL A 64 0.43 -0.01 -0.06
C VAL A 64 0.17 -1.11 0.97
N GLU A 65 0.51 -2.36 0.67
CA GLU A 65 0.40 -3.47 1.64
C GLU A 65 1.21 -3.19 2.91
N HIS A 66 2.44 -2.68 2.76
CA HIS A 66 3.25 -2.32 3.92
C HIS A 66 2.57 -1.26 4.80
N TRP A 67 1.96 -0.24 4.19
CA TRP A 67 1.27 0.83 4.92
C TRP A 67 -0.01 0.37 5.62
N VAL A 68 -0.83 -0.43 4.93
CA VAL A 68 -2.05 -1.01 5.47
C VAL A 68 -1.73 -1.91 6.67
N ASN A 69 -0.79 -2.84 6.50
CA ASN A 69 -0.39 -3.77 7.56
C ASN A 69 0.25 -3.05 8.75
N ALA A 70 0.95 -1.93 8.52
CA ALA A 70 1.51 -1.11 9.60
C ALA A 70 0.42 -0.40 10.43
N GLN A 71 -0.73 -0.04 9.84
CA GLN A 71 -1.87 0.53 10.59
C GLN A 71 -2.60 -0.52 11.42
N SER A 72 -2.79 -1.73 10.90
CA SER A 72 -3.53 -2.80 11.58
C SER A 72 -2.84 -3.33 12.85
N LEU A 73 -1.60 -2.94 13.12
CA LEU A 73 -0.81 -3.35 14.29
C LEU A 73 -0.94 -2.40 15.50
N HIS A 74 -1.80 -1.37 15.42
CA HIS A 74 -2.07 -0.40 16.48
C HIS A 74 -3.48 -0.53 17.02
#